data_AF-A0A9P6XUZ0-F1
#
_entry.id   AF-A0A9P6XUZ0-F1
#
_cell.length_a   1.000
_cell.length_b   1.000
_cell.length_c   1.000
_cell.angle_alpha   90.00
_cell.angle_beta   90.00
_cell.angle_gamma   90.00
#
_symmetry.space_group_name_H-M   'P 1'
#
loop_
_entity.id
_entity.type
_entity.pdbx_description
1 polymer ?
#
loop_
_entity_poly.entity_id
_entity_poly.type
_entity_poly.pdbx_seq_one_letter_code
_entity_poly.pdbx_strand_id
1 'polypeptide(L)'
;MFYLPGTSRGWGDAHRGGHGWTDLRKSIAESVNTYYYKLALDLGIERFDHYMEYYGFGQPTGIDLTGEIGGILPSPAYKRKTRKEAWYPGDTVNISIGQGDWKVTPLQLARGVSALADGQLRTPHLVIQQRDGFDSDWAATPCARA
;
A
#
# COMPACT_ATOMS: atom_id res chain seq x y z
N MET A 1 5.68 -23.57 2.63
CA MET A 1 4.29 -23.44 2.13
C MET A 1 3.40 -23.06 3.31
N PHE A 2 2.48 -22.13 3.13
CA PHE A 2 1.50 -21.71 4.14
C PHE A 2 0.13 -22.25 3.78
N TYR A 3 -0.64 -22.70 4.76
CA TYR A 3 -1.98 -23.28 4.54
C TYR A 3 -2.99 -22.63 5.46
N LEU A 4 -4.15 -22.29 4.91
CA LEU A 4 -5.30 -21.91 5.71
C LEU A 4 -5.97 -23.16 6.31
N PRO A 5 -6.56 -23.07 7.51
CA PRO A 5 -7.28 -24.19 8.11
C PRO A 5 -8.34 -24.76 7.16
N GLY A 6 -8.36 -26.09 6.99
CA GLY A 6 -9.31 -26.78 6.12
C GLY A 6 -9.05 -26.65 4.61
N THR A 7 -7.90 -26.11 4.18
CA THR A 7 -7.55 -25.97 2.76
C THR A 7 -6.36 -26.88 2.38
N SER A 8 -6.44 -27.54 1.22
CA SER A 8 -5.34 -28.33 0.65
C SER A 8 -4.42 -27.51 -0.26
N ARG A 9 -4.93 -26.38 -0.79
CA ARG A 9 -4.15 -25.42 -1.56
C ARG A 9 -3.30 -24.58 -0.60
N GLY A 10 -1.99 -24.58 -0.81
CA GLY A 10 -1.06 -23.71 -0.07
C GLY A 10 -0.66 -22.45 -0.82
N TRP A 11 -0.17 -21.46 -0.06
CA TRP A 11 0.49 -20.26 -0.56
C TRP A 11 2.00 -20.42 -0.41
N GLY A 12 2.70 -20.26 -1.53
CA GLY A 12 4.15 -20.42 -1.62
C GLY A 12 4.90 -19.22 -1.05
N ASP A 13 6.08 -19.48 -0.53
CA ASP A 13 7.06 -18.41 -0.31
C ASP A 13 7.89 -18.21 -1.59
N ALA A 14 8.51 -17.04 -1.75
CA ALA A 14 9.48 -16.81 -2.82
C ALA A 14 10.66 -17.79 -2.70
N HIS A 15 11.00 -18.19 -1.46
CA HIS A 15 12.04 -19.20 -1.20
C HIS A 15 11.44 -20.60 -0.97
N ARG A 16 11.75 -21.56 -1.85
CA ARG A 16 11.19 -22.93 -1.80
C ARG A 16 11.56 -23.73 -0.54
N GLY A 17 12.69 -23.43 0.11
CA GLY A 17 13.11 -24.05 1.37
C GLY A 17 12.49 -23.44 2.63
N GLY A 18 11.73 -22.34 2.48
CA GLY A 18 11.32 -21.51 3.61
C GLY A 18 12.50 -20.77 4.25
N HIS A 19 12.21 -20.03 5.31
CA HIS A 19 13.20 -19.17 5.98
C HIS A 19 13.53 -19.63 7.41
N GLY A 20 12.97 -20.76 7.87
CA GLY A 20 13.11 -21.20 9.27
C GLY A 20 12.43 -20.23 10.23
N TRP A 21 13.01 -20.01 11.41
CA TRP A 21 12.53 -18.98 12.34
C TRP A 21 12.71 -17.59 11.75
N THR A 22 11.67 -16.77 11.83
CA THR A 22 11.60 -15.45 11.19
C THR A 22 10.92 -14.46 12.12
N ASP A 23 11.66 -13.43 12.53
CA ASP A 23 11.13 -12.22 13.15
C ASP A 23 10.82 -11.14 12.11
N LEU A 24 10.28 -10.00 12.56
CA LEU A 24 9.96 -8.85 11.71
C LEU A 24 11.19 -8.32 10.95
N ARG A 25 12.35 -8.28 11.59
CA ARG A 25 13.55 -7.71 10.97
C ARG A 25 14.00 -8.58 9.80
N LYS A 26 14.05 -9.89 10.02
CA LYS A 26 14.36 -10.87 8.98
C LYS A 26 13.28 -10.90 7.89
N SER A 27 12.01 -10.81 8.27
CA SER A 27 10.91 -10.84 7.29
C SER A 27 11.02 -9.70 6.27
N ILE A 28 11.40 -8.50 6.73
CA ILE A 28 11.65 -7.35 5.86
C ILE A 28 12.92 -7.57 5.03
N ALA A 29 14.03 -7.98 5.66
CA ALA A 29 15.33 -8.11 5.00
C ALA A 29 15.35 -9.20 3.91
N GLU A 30 14.64 -10.30 4.12
CA GLU A 30 14.62 -11.45 3.20
C GLU A 30 13.30 -11.54 2.40
N SER A 31 12.41 -10.56 2.56
CA SER A 31 11.10 -10.52 1.89
C SER A 31 10.28 -11.81 2.10
N VAL A 32 10.14 -12.25 3.35
CA VAL A 32 9.54 -13.55 3.71
C VAL A 32 8.01 -13.50 3.64
N ASN A 33 7.42 -14.02 2.57
CA ASN A 33 5.97 -14.00 2.34
C ASN A 33 5.17 -14.63 3.48
N THR A 34 5.61 -15.79 3.97
CA THR A 34 4.88 -16.59 4.96
C THR A 34 4.71 -15.87 6.30
N TYR A 35 5.62 -14.94 6.64
CA TYR A 35 5.47 -14.05 7.79
C TYR A 35 4.27 -13.11 7.61
N TYR A 36 4.17 -12.44 6.45
CA TYR A 36 3.11 -11.48 6.15
C TYR A 36 1.74 -12.13 5.95
N TYR A 37 1.70 -13.36 5.42
CA TYR A 37 0.46 -14.16 5.36
C TYR A 37 -0.16 -14.34 6.74
N LYS A 38 0.66 -14.74 7.72
CA LYS A 38 0.21 -14.90 9.11
C LYS A 38 -0.11 -13.56 9.75
N LEU A 39 0.76 -12.56 9.61
CA LEU A 39 0.57 -11.23 10.20
C LEU A 39 -0.76 -10.60 9.76
N ALA A 40 -1.09 -10.64 8.46
CA ALA A 40 -2.31 -10.03 7.96
C ALA A 40 -3.59 -10.75 8.43
N LEU A 41 -3.53 -12.09 8.59
CA LEU A 41 -4.65 -12.84 9.16
C LEU A 41 -4.84 -12.53 10.65
N ASP A 42 -3.75 -12.46 11.41
CA ASP A 42 -3.77 -12.11 12.84
C ASP A 42 -4.21 -10.64 13.05
N LEU A 43 -3.84 -9.74 12.14
CA LEU A 43 -4.24 -8.33 12.15
C LEU A 43 -5.73 -8.12 11.85
N GLY A 44 -6.28 -8.96 10.96
CA GLY A 44 -7.63 -8.84 10.43
C GLY A 44 -7.73 -7.82 9.29
N ILE A 45 -8.66 -8.07 8.36
CA ILE A 45 -8.81 -7.25 7.14
C ILE A 45 -9.21 -5.81 7.44
N GLU A 46 -10.04 -5.55 8.45
CA GLU A 46 -10.49 -4.19 8.78
C GLU A 46 -9.34 -3.27 9.18
N ARG A 47 -8.43 -3.78 10.02
CA ARG A 47 -7.26 -3.01 10.46
C ARG A 47 -6.21 -2.92 9.34
N PHE A 48 -6.05 -3.97 8.55
CA PHE A 48 -5.19 -3.94 7.37
C PHE A 48 -5.63 -2.82 6.41
N ASP A 49 -6.90 -2.82 6.02
CA ASP A 49 -7.52 -1.84 5.10
C ASP A 49 -7.38 -0.42 5.65
N HIS A 50 -7.70 -0.22 6.93
CA HIS A 50 -7.58 1.09 7.60
C HIS A 50 -6.16 1.67 7.51
N TYR A 51 -5.12 0.88 7.83
CA TYR A 51 -3.75 1.40 7.75
C TYR A 51 -3.31 1.65 6.32
N MET A 52 -3.71 0.81 5.37
CA MET A 52 -3.36 1.03 3.97
C MET A 52 -4.01 2.31 3.41
N GLU A 53 -5.27 2.58 3.75
CA GLU A 53 -5.94 3.84 3.44
C GLU A 53 -5.26 5.02 4.15
N TYR A 54 -4.87 4.86 5.42
CA TYR A 54 -4.15 5.87 6.20
C TYR A 54 -2.81 6.28 5.55
N TYR A 55 -2.11 5.34 4.89
CA TYR A 55 -0.91 5.61 4.10
C TYR A 55 -1.20 6.13 2.67
N GLY A 56 -2.47 6.43 2.35
CA GLY A 56 -2.87 7.09 1.11
C GLY A 56 -3.07 6.15 -0.09
N PHE A 57 -3.07 4.83 0.12
CA PHE A 57 -3.30 3.88 -0.97
C PHE A 57 -4.77 3.86 -1.40
N GLY A 58 -5.02 3.64 -2.69
CA GLY A 58 -6.37 3.65 -3.26
C GLY A 58 -6.92 5.03 -3.62
N GLN A 59 -6.19 6.11 -3.30
CA GLN A 59 -6.57 7.50 -3.61
C GLN A 59 -5.47 8.22 -4.40
N PRO A 60 -5.82 9.16 -5.31
CA PRO A 60 -4.84 10.06 -5.89
C PRO A 60 -4.01 10.75 -4.80
N THR A 61 -2.71 10.93 -5.05
CA THR A 61 -1.80 11.57 -4.09
C THR A 61 -2.05 13.07 -3.95
N GLY A 62 -2.69 13.69 -4.95
CA GLY A 62 -2.95 15.13 -5.00
C GLY A 62 -1.79 15.90 -5.62
N ILE A 63 -0.97 15.25 -6.44
CA ILE A 63 0.11 15.93 -7.17
C ILE A 63 -0.44 17.07 -8.03
N ASP A 64 0.37 18.10 -8.24
CA ASP A 64 0.10 19.26 -9.10
C ASP A 64 0.15 18.94 -10.60
N LEU A 65 -0.42 17.79 -10.98
CA LEU A 65 -0.58 17.33 -12.36
C LEU A 65 -2.01 16.84 -12.60
N THR A 66 -2.46 16.96 -13.85
CA THR A 66 -3.74 16.39 -14.29
C THR A 66 -3.59 14.91 -14.64
N GLY A 67 -4.70 14.17 -14.57
CA GLY A 67 -4.75 12.77 -15.01
C GLY A 67 -4.24 11.75 -13.98
N GLU A 68 -4.07 12.14 -12.73
CA GLU A 68 -3.71 11.20 -11.67
C GLU A 68 -4.82 10.16 -11.42
N ILE A 69 -4.42 8.91 -11.26
CA ILE A 69 -5.31 7.79 -10.90
C ILE A 69 -5.02 7.32 -9.47
N GLY A 70 -6.04 6.82 -8.77
CA GLY A 70 -5.93 6.36 -7.38
C GLY A 70 -5.50 4.89 -7.19
N GLY A 71 -5.29 4.13 -8.25
CA GLY A 71 -5.02 2.69 -8.13
C GLY A 71 -6.22 1.93 -7.55
N ILE A 72 -5.95 0.83 -6.83
CA ILE A 72 -6.94 -0.05 -6.20
C ILE A 72 -6.42 -0.45 -4.82
N LEU A 73 -7.14 -0.05 -3.77
CA LEU A 73 -7.05 -0.60 -2.42
C LEU A 73 -8.06 -1.75 -2.28
N PRO A 74 -7.62 -3.02 -2.21
CA PRO A 74 -8.53 -4.14 -2.08
C PRO A 74 -9.14 -4.19 -0.68
N SER A 75 -10.46 -4.26 -0.63
CA SER A 75 -11.24 -4.37 0.61
C SER A 75 -12.49 -5.22 0.42
N PRO A 76 -13.14 -5.70 1.50
CA PRO A 76 -14.42 -6.38 1.42
C PRO A 76 -15.47 -5.55 0.67
N ALA A 77 -15.47 -4.23 0.86
CA ALA A 77 -16.36 -3.32 0.15
C ALA A 77 -16.03 -3.25 -1.35
N TYR A 78 -14.75 -3.12 -1.70
CA TYR A 78 -14.29 -3.13 -3.09
C TYR A 78 -14.69 -4.43 -3.80
N LYS A 79 -14.41 -5.59 -3.22
CA LYS A 79 -14.70 -6.90 -3.82
C LYS A 79 -16.20 -7.12 -3.98
N ARG A 80 -17.00 -6.78 -2.97
CA ARG A 80 -18.47 -6.84 -3.06
C ARG A 80 -19.00 -5.95 -4.18
N LYS A 81 -18.43 -4.75 -4.37
CA LYS A 81 -18.84 -3.80 -5.42
C LYS A 81 -18.53 -4.34 -6.82
N THR A 82 -17.29 -4.82 -7.02
CA THR A 82 -16.72 -5.13 -8.36
C THR A 82 -16.94 -6.57 -8.80
N ARG A 83 -16.83 -7.55 -7.89
CA ARG A 83 -16.94 -8.99 -8.18
C ARG A 83 -18.26 -9.61 -7.74
N LYS A 84 -19.07 -8.91 -6.92
CA LYS A 84 -20.30 -9.44 -6.30
C LYS A 84 -20.06 -10.68 -5.43
N GLU A 85 -18.88 -10.74 -4.82
CA GLU A 85 -18.46 -11.85 -3.95
C GLU A 85 -18.18 -11.38 -2.52
N ALA A 86 -18.24 -12.32 -1.58
CA ALA A 86 -17.78 -12.12 -0.21
C ALA A 86 -16.25 -12.04 -0.13
N TRP A 87 -15.75 -11.49 0.98
CA TRP A 87 -14.34 -11.53 1.32
C TRP A 87 -13.99 -12.86 1.98
N TYR A 88 -12.93 -13.51 1.51
CA TYR A 88 -12.43 -14.78 2.04
C TYR A 88 -11.06 -14.59 2.67
N PRO A 89 -10.65 -15.43 3.64
CA PRO A 89 -9.32 -15.34 4.23
C PRO A 89 -8.16 -15.41 3.21
N GLY A 90 -8.34 -16.15 2.11
CA GLY A 90 -7.37 -16.21 1.02
C GLY A 90 -7.16 -14.87 0.29
N ASP A 91 -8.17 -14.00 0.28
CA ASP A 91 -8.02 -12.64 -0.24
C ASP A 91 -7.04 -11.84 0.65
N THR A 92 -7.21 -11.92 1.98
CA THR A 92 -6.29 -11.31 2.96
C THR A 92 -4.85 -11.81 2.78
N VAL A 93 -4.67 -13.12 2.57
CA VAL A 93 -3.34 -13.71 2.33
C VAL A 93 -2.70 -13.12 1.06
N ASN A 94 -3.45 -13.02 -0.05
CA ASN A 94 -2.91 -12.49 -1.30
C ASN A 94 -2.52 -11.00 -1.17
N ILE A 95 -3.37 -10.19 -0.54
CA ILE A 95 -3.14 -8.75 -0.46
C ILE A 95 -2.03 -8.38 0.54
N SER A 96 -1.73 -9.26 1.49
CA SER A 96 -0.71 -9.02 2.53
C SER A 96 0.71 -8.83 1.98
N ILE A 97 0.98 -9.29 0.76
CA ILE A 97 2.26 -9.15 0.07
C ILE A 97 2.15 -8.27 -1.19
N GLY A 98 1.12 -7.42 -1.26
CA GLY A 98 0.90 -6.50 -2.38
C GLY A 98 0.42 -7.16 -3.67
N GLN A 99 -0.15 -8.37 -3.62
CA GLN A 99 -0.68 -9.09 -4.78
C GLN A 99 -2.22 -9.13 -4.81
N GLY A 100 -2.80 -9.85 -5.77
CA GLY A 100 -4.24 -9.92 -5.97
C GLY A 100 -4.76 -8.69 -6.72
N ASP A 101 -5.83 -8.08 -6.21
CA ASP A 101 -6.46 -6.90 -6.83
C ASP A 101 -5.68 -5.60 -6.60
N TRP A 102 -4.60 -5.62 -5.82
CA TRP A 102 -3.74 -4.46 -5.59
C TRP A 102 -3.28 -3.82 -6.91
N LYS A 103 -3.50 -2.51 -7.02
CA LYS A 103 -2.89 -1.65 -8.04
C LYS A 103 -2.43 -0.38 -7.34
N VAL A 104 -1.17 -0.04 -7.49
CA VAL A 104 -0.57 1.11 -6.81
C VAL A 104 0.21 1.91 -7.83
N THR A 105 0.10 3.23 -7.79
CA THR A 105 0.92 4.09 -8.65
C THR A 105 2.32 4.28 -8.04
N PRO A 106 3.36 4.53 -8.85
CA PRO A 106 4.68 4.88 -8.32
C PRO A 106 4.65 6.09 -7.38
N LEU A 107 3.76 7.07 -7.62
CA LEU A 107 3.58 8.23 -6.74
C LEU A 107 3.01 7.84 -5.38
N GLN A 108 2.01 6.94 -5.33
CA GLN A 108 1.49 6.42 -4.06
C GLN A 108 2.57 5.66 -3.27
N LEU A 109 3.39 4.85 -3.94
CA LEU A 109 4.53 4.18 -3.29
C LEU A 109 5.53 5.17 -2.72
N ALA A 110 5.95 6.17 -3.49
CA ALA A 110 6.88 7.20 -3.04
C ALA A 110 6.32 7.97 -1.82
N ARG A 111 5.04 8.34 -1.87
CA ARG A 111 4.34 9.03 -0.78
C ARG A 111 4.25 8.18 0.49
N GLY A 112 3.80 6.93 0.37
CA GLY A 112 3.66 6.02 1.51
C GLY A 112 4.99 5.68 2.18
N VAL A 113 6.04 5.40 1.39
CA VAL A 113 7.39 5.13 1.92
C VAL A 113 7.99 6.38 2.59
N SER A 114 7.76 7.56 2.03
CA SER A 114 8.21 8.82 2.67
C SER A 114 7.52 9.01 4.02
N ALA A 115 6.21 8.76 4.10
CA ALA A 115 5.46 8.85 5.35
C ALA A 115 5.94 7.85 6.42
N LEU A 116 6.40 6.66 6.01
CA LEU A 116 7.03 5.71 6.95
C LEU A 116 8.36 6.25 7.51
N ALA A 117 9.11 7.02 6.72
CA ALA A 117 10.40 7.56 7.11
C ALA A 117 10.29 8.84 7.96
N ASP A 118 9.33 9.73 7.65
CA ASP A 118 9.21 11.05 8.29
C ASP A 118 7.98 11.19 9.22
N GLY A 119 7.08 10.21 9.22
CA GLY A 119 5.84 10.20 10.02
C GLY A 119 4.73 11.09 9.47
N GLN A 120 4.84 11.64 8.25
CA GLN A 120 3.88 12.57 7.67
C GLN A 120 3.48 12.20 6.23
N LEU A 121 2.18 12.11 5.96
CA LEU A 121 1.66 11.79 4.63
C LEU A 121 1.61 13.03 3.71
N ARG A 122 2.77 13.54 3.31
CA ARG A 122 2.91 14.74 2.49
C ARG A 122 2.31 14.58 1.09
N THR A 123 1.82 15.67 0.52
CA THR A 123 1.39 15.72 -0.88
C THR A 123 2.61 15.97 -1.79
N PRO A 124 2.92 15.07 -2.74
CA PRO A 124 3.99 15.30 -3.71
C PRO A 124 3.65 16.49 -4.60
N HIS A 125 4.65 17.28 -5.01
CA HIS A 125 4.49 18.43 -5.89
C HIS A 125 5.75 18.63 -6.72
N LEU A 126 5.60 19.19 -7.92
CA LEU A 126 6.71 19.51 -8.83
C LEU A 126 7.09 21.00 -8.77
N VAL A 127 6.13 21.89 -8.51
CA VAL A 127 6.38 23.33 -8.56
C VAL A 127 7.13 23.80 -7.32
N ILE A 128 8.36 24.26 -7.51
CA ILE A 128 9.24 24.74 -6.44
C ILE A 128 8.99 26.23 -6.14
N GLN A 129 8.78 27.04 -7.18
CA GLN A 129 8.53 28.48 -7.08
C GLN A 129 7.52 28.94 -8.12
N GLN A 130 6.81 30.02 -7.81
CA GLN A 130 5.84 30.68 -8.68
C GLN A 130 6.08 32.20 -8.67
N ARG A 131 5.63 32.88 -9.72
CA ARG A 131 5.61 34.35 -9.81
C ARG A 131 4.32 34.81 -10.48
N ASP A 132 3.75 35.91 -10.00
CA ASP A 132 2.44 36.41 -10.44
C ASP A 132 2.51 37.21 -11.76
N GLY A 133 3.72 37.56 -12.21
CA GLY A 133 3.95 38.36 -13.41
C GLY A 133 5.35 38.14 -13.98
N PHE A 134 5.59 38.62 -15.21
CA PHE A 134 6.88 38.46 -15.89
C PHE A 134 8.02 39.18 -15.15
N ASP A 135 7.73 40.34 -14.56
CA ASP A 135 8.70 41.17 -13.84
C ASP A 135 8.64 40.97 -12.32
N SER A 136 7.82 40.05 -11.82
CA SER A 136 7.70 39.75 -10.39
C SER A 136 8.80 38.80 -9.91
N ASP A 137 9.20 38.95 -8.64
CA ASP A 137 10.13 38.03 -7.98
C ASP A 137 9.52 36.62 -7.85
N TRP A 138 10.40 35.61 -7.87
CA TRP A 138 10.01 34.23 -7.59
C TRP A 138 9.75 34.02 -6.10
N ALA A 139 8.56 33.52 -5.77
CA ALA A 139 8.19 33.10 -4.43
C ALA A 139 8.16 31.57 -4.35
N ALA A 140 8.59 30.99 -3.22
CA ALA A 140 8.45 29.56 -2.98
C ALA A 140 6.96 29.16 -2.98
N THR A 141 6.64 28.06 -3.65
CA THR A 141 5.29 27.50 -3.59
C THR A 141 5.01 27.09 -2.14
N PRO A 142 3.88 27.51 -1.54
CA PRO A 142 3.51 27.01 -0.22
C PRO A 142 3.48 25.49 -0.25
N CYS A 143 4.25 24.85 0.64
CA CYS A 143 4.18 23.41 0.79
C CYS A 143 2.74 23.06 1.17
N ALA A 144 2.06 22.22 0.38
CA ALA A 144 0.70 21.80 0.65
C ALA A 144 0.65 21.27 2.10
N ARG A 145 -0.08 21.96 2.98
CA ARG A 145 -0.18 21.57 4.39
C ARG A 145 -0.82 20.18 4.45
N ALA A 146 -0.18 19.29 5.22
CA ALA A 146 -0.67 17.96 5.52
C ALA A 146 -2.05 17.99 6.19
#